data_AF-A0A932QYB2-F1
#
_entry.id   AF-A0A932QYB2-F1
#
_cell.length_a   1.000
_cell.length_b   1.000
_cell.length_c   1.000
_cell.angle_alpha   90.00
_cell.angle_beta   90.00
_cell.angle_gamma   90.00
#
_symmetry.space_group_name_H-M   'P 1'
#
loop_
_entity.id
_entity.type
_entity.pdbx_description
1 polymer ?
#
loop_
_entity_poly.entity_id
_entity_poly.type
_entity_poly.pdbx_seq_one_letter_code
_entity_poly.pdbx_strand_id
1 'polypeptide(L)'
;MGLLTKNKLKKFVQAPPVKDFCPSLDAPLLRFGKAPWTIGNACEGTLILGATGSGKSSGSGAHIAKSYLLAGMGGLVLCAKPDEKARWLAYAKATNRLHQVIVMDGSGQERFNFLYYAPLLPCSSS
;
A
#
# COMPACT_ATOMS: atom_id res chain seq x y z
N MET A 1 -22.26 5.17 -8.78
CA MET A 1 -21.90 5.82 -7.50
C MET A 1 -21.99 4.78 -6.41
N GLY A 2 -20.87 4.35 -5.77
CA GLY A 2 -20.88 3.12 -4.97
C GLY A 2 -20.06 3.22 -3.69
N LEU A 3 -20.72 3.07 -2.55
CA LEU A 3 -20.08 2.83 -1.26
C LEU A 3 -19.18 1.58 -1.36
N LEU A 4 -17.99 1.60 -0.73
CA LEU A 4 -17.17 0.39 -0.59
C LEU A 4 -17.88 -0.59 0.34
N THR A 5 -18.75 -1.43 -0.23
CA THR A 5 -19.43 -2.51 0.50
C THR A 5 -18.49 -3.70 0.65
N LYS A 6 -18.77 -4.58 1.62
CA LYS A 6 -18.01 -5.83 1.84
C LYS A 6 -17.84 -6.65 0.56
N ASN A 7 -18.86 -6.69 -0.31
CA ASN A 7 -18.81 -7.42 -1.58
C ASN A 7 -17.93 -6.73 -2.64
N LYS A 8 -17.85 -5.40 -2.65
CA LYS A 8 -16.96 -4.65 -3.54
C LYS A 8 -15.50 -4.84 -3.11
N LEU A 9 -15.24 -4.81 -1.80
CA LEU A 9 -13.92 -5.07 -1.22
C LEU A 9 -13.38 -6.47 -1.55
N LYS A 10 -14.23 -7.51 -1.52
CA LYS A 10 -13.83 -8.89 -1.90
C LYS A 10 -13.21 -8.98 -3.30
N LYS A 11 -13.55 -8.08 -4.23
CA LYS A 11 -12.95 -8.03 -5.58
C LYS A 11 -11.53 -7.49 -5.57
N PHE A 12 -11.21 -6.57 -4.65
CA PHE A 12 -9.87 -5.99 -4.49
C PHE A 12 -8.95 -6.84 -3.62
N VAL A 13 -9.51 -7.69 -2.75
CA VAL A 13 -8.77 -8.58 -1.84
C VAL A 13 -8.38 -9.91 -2.53
N GLN A 14 -8.61 -10.05 -3.84
CA GLN A 14 -8.13 -11.22 -4.56
C GLN A 14 -6.61 -11.33 -4.40
N ALA A 15 -6.16 -12.50 -3.95
CA ALA A 15 -4.76 -12.77 -3.72
C ALA A 15 -3.96 -12.37 -4.98
N PRO A 16 -2.90 -11.55 -4.84
CA PRO A 16 -2.04 -11.29 -5.98
C PRO A 16 -1.63 -12.62 -6.62
N PRO A 17 -1.49 -12.67 -7.96
CA PRO A 17 -0.70 -13.70 -8.60
C PRO A 17 0.78 -13.44 -8.26
N VAL A 18 1.18 -13.63 -7.00
CA VAL A 18 2.59 -13.67 -6.61
C VAL A 18 3.09 -15.02 -7.07
N LYS A 19 4.06 -15.01 -7.98
CA LYS A 19 4.62 -16.24 -8.52
C LYS A 19 5.16 -17.15 -7.42
N ASP A 20 5.68 -16.55 -6.35
CA ASP A 20 6.30 -17.23 -5.21
C ASP A 20 6.12 -16.39 -3.92
N PHE A 21 4.95 -16.43 -3.28
CA PHE A 21 4.81 -15.81 -1.95
C PHE A 21 5.67 -16.58 -0.95
N CYS A 22 6.75 -15.96 -0.47
CA CYS A 22 7.61 -16.52 0.58
C CYS A 22 7.28 -15.86 1.92
N PRO A 23 6.68 -16.58 2.89
CA PRO A 23 6.30 -16.01 4.19
C PRO A 23 7.50 -15.80 5.13
N SER A 24 8.73 -16.11 4.72
CA SER A 24 9.91 -15.99 5.59
C SER A 24 10.33 -14.53 5.79
N LEU A 25 10.61 -14.14 7.03
CA LEU A 25 11.16 -12.83 7.36
C LEU A 25 12.57 -12.64 6.80
N ASP A 26 13.29 -13.72 6.49
CA ASP A 26 14.62 -13.67 5.88
C ASP A 26 14.57 -13.49 4.35
N ALA A 27 13.38 -13.53 3.75
CA ALA A 27 13.23 -13.36 2.32
C ALA A 27 13.70 -11.95 1.90
N PRO A 28 14.64 -11.83 0.95
CA PRO A 28 15.15 -10.54 0.52
C PRO A 28 14.12 -9.80 -0.34
N LEU A 29 13.84 -8.53 -0.01
CA LEU A 29 13.02 -7.62 -0.81
C LEU A 29 13.87 -6.79 -1.77
N LEU A 30 15.01 -6.29 -1.28
CA LEU A 30 15.96 -5.48 -2.03
C LEU A 30 17.39 -5.84 -1.61
N ARG A 31 18.37 -5.38 -2.40
CA ARG A 31 19.78 -5.42 -2.02
C ARG A 31 20.36 -4.02 -2.03
N PHE A 32 20.86 -3.58 -0.88
CA PHE A 32 21.65 -2.36 -0.77
C PHE A 32 23.13 -2.75 -0.81
N GLY A 33 23.70 -2.77 -2.02
CA GLY A 33 25.04 -3.31 -2.24
C GLY A 33 25.08 -4.81 -1.94
N LYS A 34 25.94 -5.22 -0.99
CA LYS A 34 26.09 -6.63 -0.60
C LYS A 34 25.07 -7.10 0.45
N ALA A 35 24.47 -6.18 1.20
CA ALA A 35 23.53 -6.50 2.26
C ALA A 35 22.10 -6.70 1.69
N PRO A 36 21.47 -7.87 1.89
CA PRO A 36 20.05 -8.01 1.63
C PRO A 36 19.25 -7.20 2.65
N TRP A 37 18.18 -6.58 2.17
CA TRP A 37 17.17 -5.96 3.02
C TRP A 37 15.91 -6.82 2.93
N THR A 38 15.50 -7.40 4.06
CA THR A 38 14.53 -8.50 4.09
C THR A 38 13.12 -8.03 4.45
N ILE A 39 12.15 -8.94 4.36
CA ILE A 39 10.78 -8.72 4.87
C ILE A 39 10.81 -8.38 6.36
N GLY A 40 11.65 -9.04 7.16
CA GLY A 40 11.83 -8.74 8.58
C GLY A 40 12.23 -7.28 8.81
N ASN A 41 13.22 -6.78 8.08
CA ASN A 41 13.62 -5.37 8.19
C ASN A 41 12.53 -4.39 7.76
N ALA A 42 11.69 -4.77 6.78
CA ALA A 42 10.54 -3.96 6.37
C ALA A 42 9.48 -3.87 7.49
N CYS A 43 9.29 -4.94 8.27
CA CYS A 43 8.37 -4.98 9.41
C CYS A 43 8.85 -4.17 10.63
N GLU A 44 10.15 -3.91 10.75
CA GLU A 44 10.73 -3.04 11.78
C GLU A 44 10.52 -1.54 11.50
N GLY A 45 9.99 -1.20 10.32
CA GLY A 45 9.79 0.17 9.87
C GLY A 45 10.97 0.72 9.06
N THR A 46 10.70 1.66 8.16
CA THR A 46 11.71 2.23 7.26
C THR A 46 11.59 3.72 7.18
N LEU A 47 12.68 4.42 7.49
CA LEU A 47 12.76 5.87 7.43
C LEU A 47 13.74 6.30 6.33
N ILE A 48 13.27 7.14 5.40
CA ILE A 48 14.08 7.67 4.31
C ILE A 48 14.34 9.16 4.58
N LEU A 49 15.59 9.50 4.88
CA LEU A 49 16.03 10.86 5.21
C LEU A 49 16.82 11.50 4.07
N GLY A 50 16.86 12.83 4.05
CA GLY A 50 17.62 13.62 3.07
C GLY A 50 16.94 14.95 2.69
N ALA A 51 17.69 15.86 2.08
CA ALA A 51 17.20 17.17 1.65
C ALA A 51 16.18 17.08 0.49
N THR A 52 15.40 18.13 0.25
CA THR A 52 14.57 18.22 -0.97
C THR A 52 15.45 18.09 -2.20
N GLY A 53 15.02 17.31 -3.20
CA GLY A 53 15.83 17.03 -4.40
C GLY A 53 16.85 15.90 -4.24
N SER A 54 17.07 15.34 -3.04
CA SER A 54 18.04 14.25 -2.81
C SER A 54 17.64 12.88 -3.36
N GLY A 55 16.58 12.80 -4.19
CA GLY A 55 16.14 11.55 -4.80
C GLY A 55 15.41 10.56 -3.88
N LYS A 56 14.92 10.96 -2.70
CA LYS A 56 14.18 10.05 -1.79
C LYS A 56 13.00 9.37 -2.46
N SER A 57 12.19 10.13 -3.20
CA SER A 57 10.95 9.63 -3.82
C SER A 57 11.20 8.87 -5.13
N SER A 58 12.18 9.28 -5.92
CA SER A 58 12.52 8.68 -7.22
C SER A 58 13.55 7.54 -7.11
N GLY A 59 14.39 7.57 -6.08
CA GLY A 59 15.40 6.57 -5.76
C GLY A 59 14.88 5.55 -4.75
N SER A 60 15.34 5.63 -3.50
CA SER A 60 15.07 4.62 -2.47
C SER A 60 13.57 4.33 -2.28
N GLY A 61 12.73 5.36 -2.17
CA GLY A 61 11.28 5.21 -2.00
C GLY A 61 10.60 4.50 -3.17
N ALA A 62 11.04 4.76 -4.41
CA ALA A 62 10.52 4.08 -5.59
C ALA A 62 10.85 2.58 -5.60
N HIS A 63 12.09 2.23 -5.23
CA HIS A 63 12.55 0.84 -5.20
C HIS A 63 11.88 0.06 -4.08
N ILE A 64 11.79 0.66 -2.88
CA ILE A 64 11.10 0.06 -1.72
C ILE A 64 9.62 -0.16 -2.05
N ALA A 65 8.91 0.86 -2.55
CA ALA A 65 7.50 0.73 -2.89
C ALA A 65 7.23 -0.39 -3.91
N LYS A 66 8.04 -0.48 -4.98
CA LYS A 66 7.91 -1.55 -5.97
C LYS A 66 8.24 -2.92 -5.39
N SER A 67 9.25 -3.04 -4.54
CA SER A 67 9.60 -4.31 -3.88
C SER A 67 8.45 -4.84 -3.02
N TYR A 68 7.77 -3.96 -2.28
CA TYR A 68 6.59 -4.31 -1.50
C TYR A 68 5.46 -4.82 -2.39
N LEU A 69 5.15 -4.10 -3.46
CA LEU A 69 4.09 -4.50 -4.39
C LEU A 69 4.38 -5.84 -5.08
N LEU A 70 5.64 -6.08 -5.47
CA LEU A 70 6.08 -7.35 -6.07
C LEU A 70 6.06 -8.52 -5.08
N ALA A 71 6.38 -8.26 -3.81
CA ALA A 71 6.28 -9.24 -2.72
C ALA A 71 4.83 -9.54 -2.29
N GLY A 72 3.83 -8.95 -2.96
CA GLY A 72 2.42 -9.13 -2.64
C GLY A 72 1.94 -8.30 -1.45
N MET A 73 2.79 -7.45 -0.88
CA MET A 73 2.43 -6.55 0.20
C MET A 73 1.44 -5.48 -0.28
N GLY A 74 0.64 -4.96 0.66
CA GLY A 74 -0.25 -3.82 0.46
C GLY A 74 0.05 -2.72 1.48
N GLY A 75 -0.59 -1.56 1.33
CA GLY A 75 -0.40 -0.46 2.27
C GLY A 75 -1.32 0.73 2.00
N LEU A 76 -1.34 1.66 2.97
CA LEU A 76 -1.98 2.96 2.85
C LEU A 76 -0.96 4.00 2.40
N VAL A 77 -1.26 4.70 1.32
CA VAL A 77 -0.40 5.76 0.78
C VAL A 77 -1.07 7.10 1.01
N LEU A 78 -0.45 7.93 1.84
CA LEU A 78 -0.88 9.30 2.06
C LEU A 78 -0.26 10.20 0.99
N CYS A 79 -1.06 10.64 0.03
CA CYS A 79 -0.61 11.48 -1.07
C CYS A 79 -0.61 12.96 -0.66
N ALA A 80 0.48 13.43 -0.04
CA ALA A 80 0.60 14.82 0.38
C ALA A 80 1.00 15.75 -0.79
N LYS A 81 1.65 15.21 -1.82
CA LYS A 81 2.03 15.94 -3.04
C LYS A 81 1.09 15.60 -4.20
N PRO A 82 0.76 16.57 -5.07
CA PRO A 82 -0.21 16.37 -6.16
C PRO A 82 0.19 15.25 -7.14
N ASP A 83 1.50 15.00 -7.31
CA ASP A 83 2.03 14.00 -8.23
C ASP A 83 2.15 12.59 -7.60
N GLU A 84 1.92 12.47 -6.29
CA GLU A 84 2.12 11.21 -5.55
C GLU A 84 1.13 10.13 -5.96
N LYS A 85 -0.15 10.50 -6.15
CA LYS A 85 -1.18 9.60 -6.68
C LYS A 85 -0.78 9.02 -8.03
N ALA A 86 -0.36 9.88 -8.98
CA ALA A 86 0.04 9.45 -10.31
C ALA A 86 1.24 8.49 -10.26
N ARG A 87 2.21 8.78 -9.39
CA ARG A 87 3.40 7.95 -9.19
C ARG A 87 3.05 6.56 -8.67
N TRP A 88 2.19 6.46 -7.66
CA TRP A 88 1.76 5.17 -7.11
C TRP A 88 0.90 4.35 -8.08
N LEU A 89 0.06 5.00 -8.88
CA LEU A 89 -0.65 4.33 -9.97
C LEU A 89 0.32 3.75 -11.01
N ALA A 90 1.40 4.47 -11.34
CA ALA A 90 2.44 3.96 -12.22
C ALA A 90 3.18 2.76 -11.60
N TYR A 91 3.48 2.77 -10.30
CA TYR A 91 4.09 1.64 -9.60
C TYR A 91 3.19 0.40 -9.56
N ALA A 92 1.90 0.60 -9.26
CA ALA A 92 0.92 -0.47 -9.29
C ALA A 92 0.75 -1.04 -10.70
N LYS A 93 0.75 -0.21 -11.74
CA LYS A 93 0.73 -0.67 -13.13
C LYS A 93 1.98 -1.49 -13.48
N ALA A 94 3.17 -0.99 -13.15
CA ALA A 94 4.44 -1.67 -13.42
C ALA A 94 4.60 -3.01 -12.69
N THR A 95 3.88 -3.20 -11.59
CA THR A 95 3.90 -4.45 -10.79
C THR A 95 2.68 -5.32 -11.01
N ASN A 96 1.85 -5.02 -12.02
CA ASN A 96 0.61 -5.73 -12.34
C ASN A 96 -0.42 -5.76 -11.19
N ARG A 97 -0.46 -4.70 -10.38
CA ARG A 97 -1.30 -4.54 -9.18
C ARG A 97 -2.32 -3.41 -9.29
N LEU A 98 -2.41 -2.73 -10.45
CA LEU A 98 -3.30 -1.59 -10.65
C LEU A 98 -4.78 -1.92 -10.34
N HIS A 99 -5.21 -3.14 -10.64
CA HIS A 99 -6.57 -3.62 -10.37
C HIS A 99 -6.91 -3.75 -8.87
N GLN A 100 -5.91 -3.66 -7.98
CA GLN A 100 -6.06 -3.74 -6.53
C GLN A 100 -5.97 -2.37 -5.85
N VAL A 101 -5.86 -1.28 -6.62
CA VAL A 101 -5.74 0.07 -6.07
C VAL A 101 -7.13 0.65 -5.79
N ILE A 102 -7.30 1.18 -4.58
CA ILE A 102 -8.46 1.97 -4.19
C ILE A 102 -7.99 3.42 -4.04
N VAL A 103 -8.58 4.33 -4.81
CA VAL A 103 -8.28 5.76 -4.74
C VAL A 103 -9.38 6.46 -3.95
N MET A 104 -9.03 7.02 -2.81
CA MET A 104 -9.90 7.88 -2.02
C MET A 104 -9.47 9.34 -2.22
N ASP A 105 -10.28 10.11 -2.93
CA ASP A 105 -10.05 11.53 -3.19
C ASP A 105 -11.36 12.34 -3.15
N GLY A 106 -11.26 13.65 -3.37
CA GLY A 106 -12.41 14.56 -3.32
C GLY A 106 -13.50 14.30 -4.36
N SER A 107 -13.29 13.40 -5.34
CA SER A 107 -14.33 13.03 -6.30
C SER A 107 -15.49 12.26 -5.68
N GLY A 108 -15.27 11.61 -4.53
CA GLY A 108 -16.28 10.80 -3.84
C GLY A 108 -16.71 9.55 -4.60
N GLN A 109 -15.91 9.07 -5.57
CA GLN A 109 -16.14 7.82 -6.31
C GLN A 109 -16.07 6.59 -5.39
N GLU A 110 -15.04 6.55 -4.56
CA GLU A 110 -14.91 5.58 -3.47
C GLU A 110 -15.15 6.30 -2.14
N ARG A 111 -15.94 5.67 -1.25
CA ARG A 111 -16.28 6.22 0.05
C ARG A 111 -16.10 5.15 1.11
N PHE A 112 -15.45 5.53 2.19
CA PHE A 112 -15.29 4.70 3.38
C PHE A 112 -16.09 5.32 4.52
N ASN A 113 -17.09 4.58 5.02
CA ASN A 113 -17.85 5.01 6.20
C ASN A 113 -17.28 4.28 7.42
N PHE A 114 -16.55 5.01 8.24
CA PHE A 114 -15.94 4.50 9.47
C PHE A 114 -16.96 4.09 10.53
N LEU A 115 -18.19 4.63 10.51
CA LEU A 115 -19.24 4.27 11.48
C LEU A 115 -19.66 2.80 11.38
N TYR A 116 -19.48 2.16 10.22
CA TYR A 116 -19.73 0.71 10.11
C TYR A 116 -18.74 -0.15 10.92
N TYR A 117 -17.61 0.43 11.33
CA TYR A 117 -16.55 -0.25 12.05
C TYR A 117 -16.43 0.20 13.51
N ALA A 118 -17.12 1.28 13.88
CA ALA A 118 -17.30 1.62 15.28
C ALA A 118 -18.24 0.58 15.92
N PRO A 119 -17.89 0.01 17.09
CA PRO A 119 -18.87 -0.73 17.85
C PRO A 119 -20.02 0.23 18.16
N LEU A 120 -21.22 -0.06 17.64
CA LEU A 120 -22.41 0.64 18.07
C LEU A 120 -22.51 0.38 19.57
N LEU A 121 -22.22 1.41 20.37
CA LEU A 121 -22.38 1.32 21.81
C LEU A 121 -23.82 0.84 22.07
N PRO A 122 -24.02 -0.22 22.87
CA PRO A 122 -25.36 -0.65 23.20
C PRO A 122 -26.08 0.56 23.81
N CYS A 123 -27.16 0.98 23.16
CA CYS A 123 -28.03 2.00 23.71
C CYS A 123 -28.59 1.41 25.02
N SER A 124 -28.15 1.93 26.16
CA SER A 124 -28.71 1.57 27.45
C SER A 124 -30.12 2.16 27.50
N SER A 125 -31.12 1.38 27.11
CA SER A 125 -32.52 1.66 27.39
C SER A 125 -32.67 1.78 28.91
N SER A 126 -32.88 3.02 29.37
CA SER A 126 -33.38 3.33 30.71
C SER A 126 -34.90 3.31 30.69
#